data_AF-A0A3B0ZKB1-F1
#
_entry.id   AF-A0A3B0ZKB1-F1
#
_cell.length_a   1.000
_cell.length_b   1.000
_cell.length_c   1.000
_cell.angle_alpha   90.00
_cell.angle_beta   90.00
_cell.angle_gamma   90.00
#
_symmetry.space_group_name_H-M   'P 1'
#
loop_
_entity.id
_entity.type
_entity.pdbx_description
1 polymer ?
#
loop_
_entity_poly.entity_id
_entity_poly.type
_entity_poly.pdbx_seq_one_letter_code
_entity_poly.pdbx_strand_id
1 'polypeptide(L)'
;MRQITLFILLSCFSGLSVSLHAAEAGSSLVYIGYKAEKNAPVELQLSFQGDIPEPSYFTSTSPARITFDFSGVKNQLPWTLPLKIKGGVNASSVTA
;
A
#
# COMPACT_ATOMS: atom_id res chain seq x y z
N MET A 1 40.01 31.16 38.72
CA MET A 1 38.74 30.40 38.73
C MET A 1 37.82 30.88 37.61
N ARG A 2 38.07 30.50 36.34
CA ARG A 2 37.20 30.93 35.22
C ARG A 2 37.37 30.09 33.95
N GLN A 3 37.56 28.77 34.07
CA GLN A 3 37.71 27.87 32.92
C GLN A 3 37.18 26.45 33.19
N ILE A 4 36.01 26.30 33.83
CA ILE A 4 35.40 24.96 34.02
C ILE A 4 33.96 24.90 33.48
N THR A 5 33.35 26.01 33.07
CA THR A 5 31.92 26.04 32.71
C THR A 5 31.62 25.71 31.23
N LEU A 6 32.60 25.37 30.40
CA LEU A 6 32.42 25.23 28.95
C LEU A 6 32.65 23.80 28.40
N PHE A 7 32.35 22.75 29.17
CA PHE A 7 32.48 21.37 28.69
C PHE A 7 31.24 20.48 28.87
N ILE A 8 30.14 21.00 29.44
CA ILE A 8 28.95 20.18 29.75
C ILE A 8 27.83 20.30 28.69
N LEU A 9 27.90 21.27 27.77
CA LEU A 9 26.83 21.49 26.80
C LEU A 9 26.95 20.71 25.48
N LEU A 10 28.01 19.91 25.28
CA LEU A 10 28.31 19.28 23.99
C LEU A 10 28.10 17.75 23.94
N SER A 11 27.67 17.12 25.04
CA SER A 11 27.64 15.66 25.16
C SER A 11 26.27 14.98 25.00
N CYS A 12 25.19 15.69 24.67
CA CYS A 12 23.85 15.08 24.55
C CYS A 12 23.31 14.99 23.11
N PHE A 13 24.09 15.33 22.08
CA PHE A 13 23.59 15.34 20.69
C PHE A 13 24.07 14.16 19.82
N SER A 14 24.51 13.07 20.43
CA SER A 14 25.02 11.89 19.73
C SER A 14 24.36 10.63 20.30
N GLY A 15 23.14 10.31 19.87
CA GLY A 15 22.54 9.07 20.39
C GLY A 15 21.22 8.60 19.82
N LEU A 16 20.59 9.30 18.87
CA LEU A 16 19.36 8.81 18.26
C LEU A 16 19.43 8.85 16.74
N SER A 17 20.38 8.09 16.19
CA SER A 17 20.28 7.62 14.82
C SER A 17 19.19 6.54 14.78
N VAL A 18 17.92 6.96 14.74
CA VAL A 18 16.83 6.05 14.38
C VAL A 18 17.13 5.60 12.95
N SER A 19 17.63 4.39 12.82
CA SER A 19 17.72 3.74 11.52
C SER A 19 16.28 3.47 11.09
N LEU A 20 15.66 4.41 10.36
CA LEU A 20 14.53 4.09 9.51
C LEU A 20 15.05 3.08 8.48
N HIS A 21 14.91 1.79 8.79
CA HIS A 21 14.84 0.79 7.74
C HIS A 21 13.54 1.08 7.00
N ALA A 22 13.62 1.89 5.95
CA ALA A 22 12.69 1.74 4.85
C ALA A 22 12.92 0.32 4.34
N ALA A 23 12.02 -0.59 4.69
CA ALA A 23 11.99 -1.89 4.06
C ALA A 23 11.81 -1.63 2.56
N GLU A 24 12.92 -1.67 1.82
CA GLU A 24 12.90 -1.70 0.37
C GLU A 24 12.42 -3.09 -0.03
N ALA A 25 11.13 -3.36 0.19
CA ALA A 25 10.48 -4.54 -0.32
C ALA A 25 10.36 -4.32 -1.83
N GLY A 26 11.25 -4.97 -2.59
CA GLY A 26 11.33 -4.93 -4.06
C GLY A 26 10.13 -5.58 -4.77
N SER A 27 8.93 -5.48 -4.20
CA SER A 27 7.72 -6.06 -4.74
C SER A 27 6.96 -5.06 -5.60
N SER A 28 6.41 -5.53 -6.72
CA SER A 28 5.59 -4.72 -7.63
C SER A 28 4.30 -5.44 -7.99
N LEU A 29 3.17 -4.76 -7.85
CA LEU A 29 1.89 -5.26 -8.35
C LEU A 29 1.86 -5.10 -9.88
N VAL A 30 1.78 -6.22 -10.59
CA VAL A 30 1.90 -6.27 -12.06
C VAL A 30 0.61 -6.72 -12.76
N TYR A 31 -0.32 -7.34 -12.04
CA TYR A 31 -1.61 -7.75 -12.59
C TYR A 31 -2.73 -7.70 -11.55
N ILE A 32 -3.92 -7.29 -12.01
CA ILE A 32 -5.18 -7.41 -11.28
C ILE A 32 -6.21 -8.04 -12.22
N GLY A 33 -6.84 -9.11 -11.76
CA GLY A 33 -7.99 -9.74 -12.39
C GLY A 33 -9.11 -9.98 -11.39
N TYR A 34 -10.29 -10.35 -11.89
CA TYR A 34 -11.38 -10.82 -11.06
C TYR A 34 -12.15 -11.94 -11.76
N LYS A 35 -12.74 -12.82 -10.96
CA LYS A 35 -13.63 -13.89 -11.44
C LYS A 35 -14.87 -13.91 -10.57
N ALA A 36 -16.04 -13.81 -11.21
CA ALA A 36 -17.30 -14.01 -10.51
C ALA A 36 -17.59 -15.51 -10.41
N GLU A 37 -17.74 -16.03 -9.19
CA GLU A 37 -18.13 -17.41 -8.98
C GLU A 37 -19.65 -17.58 -9.06
N LYS A 38 -20.10 -18.78 -9.47
CA LYS A 38 -21.53 -19.10 -9.56
C LYS A 38 -22.11 -19.10 -8.13
N ASN A 39 -22.91 -18.10 -7.81
CA ASN A 39 -23.60 -17.91 -6.52
C ASN A 39 -22.74 -17.38 -5.34
N ALA A 40 -21.90 -16.37 -5.63
CA ALA A 40 -21.69 -15.21 -4.73
C ALA A 40 -20.44 -15.14 -3.82
N PRO A 41 -19.27 -15.57 -4.29
CA PRO A 41 -18.09 -14.73 -4.06
C PRO A 41 -17.44 -14.23 -5.36
N VAL A 42 -16.79 -13.06 -5.28
CA VAL A 42 -15.86 -12.59 -6.31
C VAL A 42 -14.46 -12.97 -5.86
N GLU A 43 -13.74 -13.69 -6.70
CA GLU A 43 -12.31 -13.91 -6.53
C GLU A 43 -11.56 -12.72 -7.12
N LEU A 44 -10.68 -12.10 -6.33
CA LEU A 44 -9.73 -11.10 -6.80
C LEU A 44 -8.37 -11.77 -6.98
N GLN A 45 -7.79 -11.62 -8.17
CA GLN A 45 -6.51 -12.21 -8.52
C GLN A 45 -5.48 -11.09 -8.62
N LEU A 46 -4.53 -11.07 -7.70
CA LEU A 46 -3.44 -10.09 -7.65
C LEU A 46 -2.14 -10.83 -7.93
N SER A 47 -1.32 -10.32 -8.85
CA SER A 47 0.01 -10.88 -9.11
C SER A 47 1.09 -9.86 -8.83
N PHE A 48 2.08 -10.29 -8.05
CA PHE A 48 3.21 -9.48 -7.67
C PHE A 48 4.48 -10.04 -8.33
N GLN A 49 5.39 -9.14 -8.69
CA GLN A 49 6.77 -9.47 -8.96
C GLN A 49 7.54 -9.29 -7.65
N GLY A 50 8.23 -10.33 -7.17
CA GLY A 50 8.88 -10.33 -5.85
C GLY A 50 7.98 -10.90 -4.75
N ASP A 51 8.31 -10.59 -3.50
CA ASP A 51 7.58 -11.09 -2.33
C ASP A 51 6.14 -10.55 -2.29
N ILE A 52 5.21 -11.33 -1.75
CA ILE A 52 3.82 -10.92 -1.56
C ILE A 52 3.68 -10.47 -0.10
N PRO A 53 3.57 -9.17 0.20
CA PRO A 53 3.39 -8.70 1.56
C PRO A 53 1.96 -8.97 2.04
N GLU A 54 1.80 -9.14 3.35
CA GLU A 54 0.49 -9.22 3.98
C GLU A 54 -0.24 -7.87 3.83
N PRO A 55 -1.47 -7.84 3.28
CA PRO A 55 -2.21 -6.60 3.15
C PRO A 55 -2.82 -6.17 4.49
N SER A 56 -2.90 -4.85 4.69
CA SER A 56 -3.95 -4.31 5.56
C SER A 56 -5.22 -4.09 4.73
N TYR A 57 -6.39 -4.15 5.36
CA TYR A 57 -7.65 -3.94 4.65
C TYR A 57 -8.65 -3.15 5.48
N PHE A 58 -9.52 -2.43 4.79
CA PHE A 58 -10.65 -1.74 5.39
C PHE A 58 -11.80 -1.61 4.41
N THR A 59 -13.00 -1.37 4.94
CA THR A 59 -14.22 -1.23 4.14
C THR A 59 -14.88 0.13 4.39
N SER A 60 -15.44 0.73 3.34
CA SER A 60 -16.34 1.89 3.44
C SER A 60 -17.72 1.50 2.96
N THR A 61 -18.76 2.12 3.51
CA THR A 61 -20.17 1.87 3.13
C THR A 61 -20.78 2.96 2.26
N SER A 62 -20.12 4.13 2.15
CA SER A 62 -20.65 5.29 1.41
C SER A 62 -19.55 6.02 0.62
N PRO A 63 -19.30 5.65 -0.65
CA PRO A 63 -19.85 4.49 -1.35
C PRO A 63 -19.22 3.17 -0.84
N ALA A 64 -19.91 2.05 -1.07
CA ALA A 64 -19.43 0.72 -0.70
C ALA A 64 -18.09 0.40 -1.39
N ARG A 65 -17.03 0.20 -0.60
CA ARG A 65 -15.68 -0.14 -1.09
C ARG A 65 -14.98 -1.11 -0.14
N ILE A 66 -14.13 -1.94 -0.70
CA ILE A 66 -13.12 -2.72 0.02
C ILE A 66 -11.77 -2.22 -0.48
N THR A 67 -10.87 -1.88 0.44
CA THR A 67 -9.51 -1.43 0.13
C THR A 67 -8.53 -2.43 0.70
N PHE A 68 -7.55 -2.83 -0.11
CA PHE A 68 -6.37 -3.57 0.32
C PHE A 68 -5.16 -2.65 0.14
N ASP A 69 -4.38 -2.47 1.19
CA ASP A 69 -3.16 -1.67 1.20
C ASP A 69 -1.95 -2.57 1.43
N PHE A 70 -1.03 -2.51 0.46
CA PHE A 70 0.19 -3.30 0.42
C PHE A 70 1.39 -2.37 0.62
N SER A 71 1.85 -2.25 1.87
CA SER A 71 2.95 -1.35 2.22
C SER A 71 4.23 -1.69 1.46
N GLY A 72 4.88 -0.67 0.90
CA GLY A 72 6.14 -0.81 0.16
C GLY A 72 6.02 -1.41 -1.25
N VAL A 73 4.82 -1.76 -1.73
CA VAL A 73 4.63 -2.32 -3.07
C VAL A 73 4.55 -1.22 -4.14
N LYS A 74 5.33 -1.37 -5.21
CA LYS A 74 5.25 -0.47 -6.38
C LYS A 74 4.06 -0.87 -7.26
N ASN A 75 3.33 0.11 -7.81
CA ASN A 75 2.29 -0.14 -8.81
C ASN A 75 2.91 -0.12 -10.22
N GLN A 76 2.92 -1.27 -10.89
CA GLN A 76 3.38 -1.42 -12.28
C GLN A 76 2.25 -1.77 -13.25
N LEU A 77 1.01 -1.54 -12.84
CA LEU A 77 -0.15 -1.70 -13.71
C LEU A 77 -0.19 -0.60 -14.78
N PRO A 78 -0.74 -0.89 -15.97
CA PRO A 78 -0.97 0.14 -16.97
C PRO A 78 -1.90 1.25 -16.43
N TRP A 79 -1.68 2.50 -16.87
CA TRP A 79 -2.47 3.68 -16.47
C TRP A 79 -3.99 3.49 -16.66
N THR A 80 -4.37 2.71 -17.67
CA THR A 80 -5.73 2.25 -17.86
C THR A 80 -5.79 0.75 -17.58
N LEU A 81 -6.52 0.39 -16.53
CA LEU A 81 -6.94 -0.98 -16.30
C LEU A 81 -8.28 -1.18 -17.02
N PRO A 82 -8.34 -1.93 -18.13
CA PRO A 82 -9.61 -2.31 -18.75
C PRO A 82 -10.28 -3.40 -17.93
N LEU A 83 -10.55 -3.14 -16.64
CA LEU A 83 -11.44 -3.99 -15.87
C LEU A 83 -12.84 -3.69 -16.40
N LYS A 84 -13.36 -4.61 -17.22
CA LYS A 84 -14.76 -4.59 -17.67
C LYS A 84 -15.67 -4.91 -16.50
N ILE A 85 -15.71 -4.06 -15.48
CA ILE A 85 -16.66 -4.18 -14.39
C ILE A 85 -18.02 -3.90 -15.02
N LYS A 86 -18.76 -4.96 -15.38
CA LYS A 86 -20.20 -4.86 -15.57
C LYS A 86 -20.71 -4.38 -14.22
N GLY A 87 -20.99 -3.09 -14.13
CA GLY A 87 -21.55 -2.54 -12.92
C GLY A 87 -22.75 -3.39 -12.52
N GLY A 88 -22.81 -3.79 -11.25
CA GLY A 88 -24.10 -4.16 -10.67
C GLY A 88 -25.09 -3.00 -10.90
N VAL A 89 -26.38 -3.21 -10.72
CA VAL A 89 -27.45 -2.23 -11.03
C VAL A 89 -27.25 -0.78 -10.49
N ASN A 90 -26.25 -0.53 -9.63
CA ASN A 90 -25.85 0.77 -9.09
C ASN A 90 -24.50 1.32 -9.58
N ALA A 91 -23.72 0.55 -10.34
CA ALA A 91 -22.44 1.02 -10.87
C ALA A 91 -22.69 1.57 -12.27
N SER A 92 -22.91 2.88 -12.35
CA SER A 92 -22.81 3.62 -13.60
C SER A 92 -21.47 3.26 -14.22
N SER A 93 -21.52 2.67 -15.41
CA SER A 93 -20.35 2.40 -16.23
C SER A 93 -19.48 3.67 -16.28
N VAL A 94 -18.29 3.60 -15.69
CA VAL A 94 -17.28 4.65 -15.85
C VAL A 94 -16.72 4.44 -17.25
N THR A 95 -17.33 5.10 -18.22
CA THR A 95 -16.76 5.23 -19.56
C THR A 95 -15.53 6.13 -19.44
N ALA A 96 -14.40 5.64 -19.94
CA ALA A 96 -13.15 6.39 -20.04
C ALA A 96 -13.29 7.62 -20.96
#